data_AF-A0A356F9B3-F1
#
_entry.id   AF-A0A356F9B3-F1
#
_cell.length_a   1.000
_cell.length_b   1.000
_cell.length_c   1.000
_cell.angle_alpha   90.00
_cell.angle_beta   90.00
_cell.angle_gamma   90.00
#
_symmetry.space_group_name_H-M   'P 1'
#
loop_
_entity.id
_entity.type
_entity.pdbx_description
1 polymer ?
#
loop_
_entity_poly.entity_id
_entity_poly.type
_entity_poly.pdbx_seq_one_letter_code
_entity_poly.pdbx_strand_id
1 'polypeptide(L)'
;MKHGNPRDGIGLAFHGAIVRLLAFSLFASLPITSIGHETLSFNEIQGILTASCGGGSCHINQATSGVNLTSYESLMGSIGVQYGGPIVVPGSPAGSPLIDKILTPSPQHGNRMPLGRAPLSEEELDMLLDWVSDGAIRSHLPMRGDVDEDESVTLTDAILILQYLFHGGAELHCIASANANQDENVDLTDAIYILSFLFLGGDNPGDLTEEEAEECEEEGELSFESLYENVFAASCAFSSCHSALERKGDLSLETLADARSELVGIPSSNDAADAAGMLRVDPGNPDNSFLLRKLLGPGPGEGNRMPANSSTPLSDRTVGAVRDWILAGAPLEGRIEGVPDLEDEPSPPIDR
;
A
#
# COMPACT_ATOMS: atom_id res chain seq x y z
N MET A 1 -82.50 2.33 -39.88
CA MET A 1 -83.41 3.44 -40.22
C MET A 1 -83.30 4.50 -39.14
N LYS A 2 -82.94 5.74 -39.54
CA LYS A 2 -83.22 7.04 -38.88
C LYS A 2 -82.74 7.23 -37.44
N HIS A 3 -82.28 8.37 -36.93
CA HIS A 3 -81.88 9.72 -37.36
C HIS A 3 -81.21 10.26 -36.07
N GLY A 4 -80.05 10.92 -36.10
CA GLY A 4 -80.01 12.38 -36.22
C GLY A 4 -79.01 12.96 -35.20
N ASN A 5 -78.02 13.68 -35.71
CA ASN A 5 -77.31 14.78 -35.03
C ASN A 5 -78.24 16.05 -35.11
N PRO A 6 -78.03 17.23 -34.47
CA PRO A 6 -76.77 17.76 -33.90
C PRO A 6 -76.86 18.84 -32.76
N ARG A 7 -75.70 19.47 -32.46
CA ARG A 7 -75.47 20.88 -31.96
C ARG A 7 -75.74 21.17 -30.47
N ASP A 8 -75.08 22.06 -29.74
CA ASP A 8 -73.92 22.98 -29.82
C ASP A 8 -73.57 23.27 -28.33
N GLY A 9 -72.32 23.36 -27.87
CA GLY A 9 -71.58 24.63 -27.77
C GLY A 9 -71.66 25.28 -26.37
N ILE A 10 -70.56 25.95 -25.95
CA ILE A 10 -70.35 26.74 -24.70
C ILE A 10 -69.89 25.88 -23.51
N GLY A 11 -68.70 25.99 -22.93
CA GLY A 11 -67.71 27.07 -22.87
C GLY A 11 -67.64 27.60 -21.43
N LEU A 12 -66.54 27.30 -20.72
CA LEU A 12 -65.90 28.06 -19.61
C LEU A 12 -65.18 27.12 -18.63
N ALA A 13 -63.86 27.22 -18.62
CA ALA A 13 -62.97 26.66 -17.61
C ALA A 13 -62.98 27.54 -16.36
N PHE A 14 -63.00 26.97 -15.15
CA PHE A 14 -62.36 27.55 -13.96
C PHE A 14 -62.15 26.47 -12.86
N HIS A 15 -60.88 26.14 -12.64
CA HIS A 15 -60.18 25.88 -11.37
C HIS A 15 -60.91 25.24 -10.17
N GLY A 16 -60.43 24.07 -9.73
CA GLY A 16 -60.73 23.51 -8.40
C GLY A 16 -59.99 22.20 -8.07
N ALA A 17 -58.80 22.33 -7.49
CA ALA A 17 -58.07 21.38 -6.63
C ALA A 17 -57.99 19.88 -7.01
N ILE A 18 -56.86 19.47 -7.60
CA ILE A 18 -56.39 18.07 -7.59
C ILE A 18 -55.59 17.86 -6.30
N VAL A 19 -56.08 17.00 -5.42
CA VAL A 19 -55.36 16.48 -4.26
C VAL A 19 -54.20 15.61 -4.77
N ARG A 20 -52.96 16.11 -4.64
CA ARG A 20 -51.74 15.31 -4.87
C ARG A 20 -51.54 14.35 -3.70
N LEU A 21 -51.88 13.08 -3.88
CA LEU A 21 -51.36 11.99 -3.04
C LEU A 21 -49.89 11.78 -3.41
N LEU A 22 -48.99 12.32 -2.59
CA LEU A 22 -47.57 11.97 -2.60
C LEU A 22 -47.41 10.60 -1.94
N ALA A 23 -47.29 9.55 -2.74
CA ALA A 23 -46.74 8.29 -2.27
C ALA A 23 -45.22 8.45 -2.13
N PHE A 24 -44.76 8.76 -0.92
CA PHE A 24 -43.35 8.68 -0.56
C PHE A 24 -42.96 7.20 -0.53
N SER A 25 -42.31 6.73 -1.60
CA SER A 25 -41.60 5.45 -1.59
C SER A 25 -40.39 5.60 -0.68
N LEU A 26 -40.51 5.16 0.58
CA LEU A 26 -39.34 4.91 1.42
C LEU A 26 -38.56 3.74 0.80
N PHE A 27 -37.59 4.05 -0.05
CA PHE A 27 -36.45 3.16 -0.20
C PHE A 27 -35.62 3.33 1.07
N ALA A 28 -35.80 2.41 2.01
CA ALA A 28 -34.81 2.21 3.05
C ALA A 28 -33.54 1.73 2.35
N SER A 29 -32.58 2.66 2.17
CA SER A 29 -31.22 2.35 1.81
C SER A 29 -30.62 1.53 2.95
N LEU A 30 -30.68 0.21 2.82
CA LEU A 30 -29.86 -0.67 3.65
C LEU A 30 -28.41 -0.30 3.35
N PRO A 31 -27.58 0.00 4.37
CA PRO A 31 -26.17 0.14 4.16
C PRO A 31 -25.69 -1.21 3.64
N ILE A 32 -25.11 -1.21 2.44
CA ILE A 32 -24.25 -2.31 2.02
C ILE A 32 -23.08 -2.22 2.99
N THR A 33 -23.10 -3.06 4.03
CA THR A 33 -21.89 -3.40 4.74
C THR A 33 -21.02 -4.09 3.71
N SER A 34 -20.07 -3.34 3.14
CA SER A 34 -18.89 -3.95 2.55
C SER A 34 -18.30 -4.81 3.65
N ILE A 35 -18.49 -6.11 3.56
CA ILE A 35 -17.61 -7.04 4.25
C ILE A 35 -16.28 -6.77 3.56
N GLY A 36 -15.34 -6.11 4.24
CA GLY A 36 -13.96 -6.10 3.76
C GLY A 36 -13.57 -7.56 3.66
N HIS A 37 -13.48 -8.07 2.44
CA HIS A 37 -12.87 -9.37 2.22
C HIS A 37 -11.39 -9.18 2.55
N GLU A 38 -10.82 -10.07 3.35
CA GLU A 38 -9.36 -10.10 3.53
C GLU A 38 -8.74 -10.21 2.14
N THR A 39 -7.71 -9.39 1.89
CA THR A 39 -7.02 -9.37 0.60
C THR A 39 -6.51 -10.77 0.27
N LEU A 40 -6.96 -11.35 -0.83
CA LEU A 40 -6.58 -12.71 -1.20
C LEU A 40 -5.16 -12.75 -1.76
N SER A 41 -4.45 -13.82 -1.45
CA SER A 41 -3.09 -14.16 -1.89
C SER A 41 -3.06 -15.29 -2.90
N PHE A 42 -1.91 -15.48 -3.55
CA PHE A 42 -1.70 -16.61 -4.45
C PHE A 42 -1.87 -17.95 -3.73
N ASN A 43 -1.45 -18.04 -2.46
CA ASN A 43 -1.55 -19.26 -1.66
C ASN A 43 -3.01 -19.74 -1.53
N GLU A 44 -3.94 -18.81 -1.38
CA GLU A 44 -5.37 -19.11 -1.23
C GLU A 44 -6.03 -19.55 -2.55
N ILE A 45 -5.57 -19.01 -3.68
CA ILE A 45 -6.11 -19.37 -5.01
C ILE A 45 -5.37 -20.54 -5.69
N GLN A 46 -4.20 -20.95 -5.19
CA GLN A 46 -3.39 -22.00 -5.82
C GLN A 46 -4.15 -23.33 -5.91
N GLY A 47 -4.99 -23.64 -4.92
CA GLY A 47 -5.86 -24.81 -4.93
C GLY A 47 -6.82 -24.83 -6.13
N ILE A 48 -7.37 -23.66 -6.50
CA ILE A 48 -8.26 -23.50 -7.65
C ILE A 48 -7.47 -23.74 -8.95
N LEU A 49 -6.32 -23.09 -9.09
CA LEU A 49 -5.47 -23.20 -10.28
C LEU A 49 -5.03 -24.65 -10.53
N THR A 50 -4.59 -25.35 -9.49
CA THR A 50 -4.14 -26.74 -9.58
C THR A 50 -5.28 -27.71 -9.90
N ALA A 51 -6.43 -27.59 -9.21
CA ALA A 51 -7.56 -28.50 -9.39
C ALA A 51 -8.31 -28.29 -10.72
N SER A 52 -8.49 -27.03 -11.12
CA SER A 52 -9.30 -26.67 -12.28
C SER A 52 -8.47 -26.60 -13.57
N CYS A 53 -7.23 -26.14 -13.51
CA CYS A 53 -6.38 -25.90 -14.68
C CYS A 53 -5.23 -26.93 -14.86
N GLY A 54 -4.95 -27.75 -13.83
CA GLY A 54 -3.92 -28.80 -13.86
C GLY A 54 -4.33 -30.14 -14.47
N GLY A 55 -5.61 -30.34 -14.78
CA GLY A 55 -6.10 -31.60 -15.36
C GLY A 55 -5.38 -31.97 -16.66
N GLY A 56 -4.83 -33.19 -16.73
CA GLY A 56 -4.03 -33.63 -17.88
C GLY A 56 -2.68 -32.92 -18.04
N SER A 57 -2.22 -32.26 -16.97
CA SER A 57 -0.98 -31.46 -16.89
C SER A 57 -0.93 -30.26 -17.83
N CYS A 58 -2.03 -29.74 -18.38
CA CYS A 58 -1.93 -28.72 -19.43
C CYS A 58 -1.21 -27.43 -18.97
N HIS A 59 -1.53 -26.88 -17.81
CA HIS A 59 -0.95 -25.62 -17.35
C HIS A 59 -0.15 -25.72 -16.05
N ILE A 60 0.11 -26.94 -15.56
CA ILE A 60 0.89 -27.21 -14.33
C ILE A 60 2.06 -28.11 -14.70
N ASN A 61 3.25 -27.78 -14.21
CA ASN A 61 4.54 -28.42 -14.53
C ASN A 61 4.93 -28.41 -16.02
N GLN A 62 4.19 -27.70 -16.87
CA GLN A 62 4.54 -27.42 -18.26
C GLN A 62 3.80 -26.16 -18.74
N ALA A 63 4.45 -25.42 -19.63
CA ALA A 63 3.83 -24.25 -20.26
C ALA A 63 3.01 -24.67 -21.48
N THR A 64 1.68 -24.46 -21.44
CA THR A 64 0.82 -24.62 -22.62
C THR A 64 0.44 -23.24 -23.16
N SER A 65 0.76 -22.99 -24.44
CA SER A 65 0.55 -21.69 -25.08
C SER A 65 1.20 -20.52 -24.32
N GLY A 66 2.37 -20.75 -23.73
CA GLY A 66 3.12 -19.76 -22.95
C GLY A 66 2.61 -19.53 -21.53
N VAL A 67 1.69 -20.38 -21.05
CA VAL A 67 1.08 -20.28 -19.72
C VAL A 67 1.48 -21.45 -18.83
N ASN A 68 2.08 -21.12 -17.68
CA ASN A 68 2.45 -22.01 -16.60
C ASN A 68 1.92 -21.44 -15.27
N LEU A 69 1.09 -22.21 -14.56
CA LEU A 69 0.39 -21.82 -13.33
C LEU A 69 0.98 -22.52 -12.08
N THR A 70 2.19 -23.08 -12.19
CA THR A 70 2.78 -23.95 -11.15
C THR A 70 3.12 -23.19 -9.88
N SER A 71 3.74 -22.02 -10.02
CA SER A 71 4.12 -21.13 -8.92
C SER A 71 3.66 -19.71 -9.23
N TYR A 72 3.66 -18.86 -8.21
CA TYR A 72 3.37 -17.44 -8.36
C TYR A 72 4.25 -16.80 -9.45
N GLU A 73 5.56 -17.04 -9.40
CA GLU A 73 6.54 -16.47 -10.32
C GLU A 73 6.31 -16.99 -11.75
N SER A 74 5.95 -18.27 -11.90
CA SER A 74 5.61 -18.85 -13.20
C SER A 74 4.33 -18.26 -13.78
N LEU A 75 3.32 -18.05 -12.93
CA LEU A 75 2.03 -17.45 -13.30
C LEU A 75 2.22 -16.01 -13.75
N MET A 76 2.89 -15.20 -12.93
CA MET A 76 3.12 -13.79 -13.21
C MET A 76 4.11 -13.58 -14.38
N GLY A 77 5.06 -14.50 -14.57
CA GLY A 77 5.96 -14.52 -15.72
C GLY A 77 5.36 -15.10 -17.01
N SER A 78 4.15 -15.63 -16.98
CA SER A 78 3.53 -16.27 -18.14
C SER A 78 3.08 -15.25 -19.20
N ILE A 79 3.53 -15.46 -20.44
CA ILE A 79 3.11 -14.67 -21.61
C ILE A 79 2.19 -15.51 -22.48
N GLY A 80 0.91 -15.16 -22.50
CA GLY A 80 -0.09 -15.89 -23.27
C GLY A 80 0.12 -15.70 -24.76
N VAL A 81 0.53 -16.75 -25.48
CA VAL A 81 0.85 -16.69 -26.93
C VAL A 81 -0.29 -16.13 -27.77
N GLN A 82 -1.55 -16.41 -27.39
CA GLN A 82 -2.73 -15.92 -28.12
C GLN A 82 -3.04 -14.43 -27.88
N TYR A 83 -2.68 -13.90 -26.71
CA TYR A 83 -2.93 -12.51 -26.32
C TYR A 83 -1.71 -11.61 -26.53
N GLY A 84 -0.52 -12.20 -26.66
CA GLY A 84 0.73 -11.48 -26.93
C GLY A 84 1.30 -10.70 -25.74
N GLY A 85 0.88 -11.01 -24.51
CA GLY A 85 1.30 -10.31 -23.29
C GLY A 85 1.07 -11.12 -22.01
N PRO A 86 1.33 -10.51 -20.84
CA PRO A 86 1.09 -11.13 -19.53
C PRO A 86 -0.34 -11.65 -19.42
N ILE A 87 -0.51 -12.81 -18.79
CA ILE A 87 -1.84 -13.40 -18.58
C ILE A 87 -2.57 -12.88 -17.34
N VAL A 88 -1.82 -12.30 -16.41
CA VAL A 88 -2.33 -11.58 -15.25
C VAL A 88 -1.78 -10.16 -15.32
N VAL A 89 -2.67 -9.18 -15.17
CA VAL A 89 -2.34 -7.77 -15.05
C VAL A 89 -2.82 -7.32 -13.68
N PRO A 90 -1.91 -7.15 -12.69
CA PRO A 90 -2.25 -6.66 -11.36
C PRO A 90 -3.19 -5.45 -11.38
N GLY A 91 -4.24 -5.49 -10.55
CA GLY A 91 -5.25 -4.45 -10.44
C GLY A 91 -6.20 -4.34 -11.63
N SER A 92 -6.10 -5.22 -12.63
CA SER A 92 -6.92 -5.17 -13.84
C SER A 92 -7.49 -6.54 -14.23
N PRO A 93 -8.57 -6.99 -13.55
CA PRO A 93 -9.27 -8.21 -13.93
C PRO A 93 -9.76 -8.16 -15.39
N ALA A 94 -10.33 -7.04 -15.82
CA ALA A 94 -10.80 -6.85 -17.19
C ALA A 94 -9.66 -6.84 -18.23
N GLY A 95 -8.45 -6.45 -17.82
CA GLY A 95 -7.25 -6.46 -18.65
C GLY A 95 -6.51 -7.80 -18.65
N SER A 96 -6.89 -8.75 -17.81
CA SER A 96 -6.18 -10.01 -17.59
C SER A 96 -6.71 -11.13 -18.48
N PRO A 97 -5.90 -11.68 -19.42
CA PRO A 97 -6.29 -12.82 -20.23
C PRO A 97 -6.74 -14.05 -19.44
N LEU A 98 -6.20 -14.27 -18.23
CA LEU A 98 -6.66 -15.33 -17.33
C LEU A 98 -8.16 -15.19 -17.03
N ILE A 99 -8.60 -13.99 -16.67
CA ILE A 99 -10.01 -13.69 -16.34
C ILE A 99 -10.89 -13.81 -17.57
N ASP A 100 -10.49 -13.26 -18.72
CA ASP A 100 -11.22 -13.42 -19.99
C ASP A 100 -11.45 -14.90 -20.31
N LYS A 101 -10.44 -15.75 -20.06
CA LYS A 101 -10.52 -17.19 -20.33
C LYS A 101 -11.46 -17.96 -19.41
N ILE A 102 -11.68 -17.52 -18.17
CA ILE A 102 -12.49 -18.28 -17.19
C ILE A 102 -13.91 -17.72 -17.02
N LEU A 103 -14.09 -16.41 -17.21
CA LEU A 103 -15.34 -15.70 -16.96
C LEU A 103 -16.37 -15.87 -18.09
N THR A 104 -15.95 -15.69 -19.36
CA THR A 104 -16.88 -15.63 -20.49
C THR A 104 -16.99 -16.98 -21.22
N PRO A 105 -18.21 -17.42 -21.59
CA PRO A 105 -18.41 -18.57 -22.49
C PRO A 105 -17.74 -18.42 -23.86
N SER A 106 -17.36 -17.21 -24.26
CA SER A 106 -16.70 -16.90 -25.53
C SER A 106 -15.61 -15.84 -25.30
N PRO A 107 -14.39 -16.26 -24.92
CA PRO A 107 -13.26 -15.34 -24.74
C PRO A 107 -12.82 -14.72 -26.06
N GLN A 108 -12.02 -13.65 -25.98
CA GLN A 108 -11.52 -12.92 -27.15
C GLN A 108 -10.73 -13.81 -28.10
N HIS A 109 -10.00 -14.78 -27.55
CA HIS A 109 -9.24 -15.75 -28.31
C HIS A 109 -9.57 -17.18 -27.87
N GLY A 110 -9.58 -18.13 -28.79
CA GLY A 110 -9.72 -19.57 -28.49
C GLY A 110 -11.00 -19.94 -27.72
N ASN A 111 -10.91 -20.97 -26.87
CA ASN A 111 -12.01 -21.45 -26.06
C ASN A 111 -11.86 -21.03 -24.59
N ARG A 112 -13.00 -21.02 -23.88
CA ARG A 112 -13.11 -20.85 -22.42
C ARG A 112 -12.38 -21.98 -21.68
N MET A 113 -11.70 -21.63 -20.59
CA MET A 113 -11.01 -22.55 -19.69
C MET A 113 -11.81 -22.78 -18.39
N PRO A 114 -11.74 -23.98 -17.78
CA PRO A 114 -10.97 -25.14 -18.22
C PRO A 114 -11.59 -25.84 -19.44
N LEU A 115 -10.74 -26.25 -20.40
CA LEU A 115 -11.20 -26.75 -21.71
C LEU A 115 -12.03 -28.03 -21.57
N GLY A 116 -13.24 -28.02 -22.11
CA GLY A 116 -14.11 -29.21 -22.12
C GLY A 116 -14.63 -29.63 -20.74
N ARG A 117 -14.43 -28.80 -19.71
CA ARG A 117 -14.95 -29.03 -18.35
C ARG A 117 -16.03 -28.01 -17.99
N ALA A 118 -16.71 -28.25 -16.87
CA ALA A 118 -17.63 -27.28 -16.28
C ALA A 118 -16.91 -25.94 -15.99
N PRO A 119 -17.62 -24.81 -15.97
CA PRO A 119 -17.11 -23.55 -15.40
C PRO A 119 -16.66 -23.74 -13.96
N LEU A 120 -15.78 -22.83 -13.50
CA LEU A 120 -15.52 -22.64 -12.08
C LEU A 120 -16.84 -22.29 -11.37
N SER A 121 -16.92 -22.56 -10.07
CA SER A 121 -18.03 -22.07 -9.26
C SER A 121 -18.01 -20.53 -9.22
N GLU A 122 -19.15 -19.92 -8.86
CA GLU A 122 -19.20 -18.46 -8.67
C GLU A 122 -18.19 -18.01 -7.61
N GLU A 123 -18.04 -18.77 -6.53
CA GLU A 123 -17.07 -18.52 -5.44
C GLU A 123 -15.62 -18.59 -5.92
N GLU A 124 -15.24 -19.64 -6.66
CA GLU A 124 -13.87 -19.77 -7.20
C GLU A 124 -13.54 -18.66 -8.20
N LEU A 125 -14.53 -18.21 -8.96
CA LEU A 125 -14.39 -17.12 -9.92
C LEU A 125 -14.25 -15.78 -9.20
N ASP A 126 -15.05 -15.53 -8.17
CA ASP A 126 -14.97 -14.31 -7.35
C ASP A 126 -13.61 -14.22 -6.66
N MET A 127 -13.10 -15.32 -6.09
CA MET A 127 -11.75 -15.34 -5.49
C MET A 127 -10.64 -14.96 -6.49
N LEU A 128 -10.71 -15.45 -7.74
CA LEU A 128 -9.74 -15.10 -8.77
C LEU A 128 -9.89 -13.66 -9.26
N LEU A 129 -11.12 -13.14 -9.31
CA LEU A 129 -11.40 -11.74 -9.65
C LEU A 129 -10.85 -10.80 -8.58
N ASP A 130 -11.13 -11.09 -7.31
CA ASP A 130 -10.68 -10.34 -6.15
C ASP A 130 -9.15 -10.37 -6.07
N TRP A 131 -8.52 -11.54 -6.12
CA TRP A 131 -7.05 -11.66 -6.13
C TRP A 131 -6.40 -10.79 -7.21
N VAL A 132 -6.90 -10.82 -8.46
CA VAL A 132 -6.35 -9.94 -9.52
C VAL A 132 -6.65 -8.47 -9.25
N SER A 133 -7.84 -8.15 -8.74
CA SER A 133 -8.24 -6.78 -8.38
C SER A 133 -7.34 -6.20 -7.29
N ASP A 134 -6.94 -7.03 -6.33
CA ASP A 134 -6.12 -6.68 -5.18
C ASP A 134 -4.62 -6.63 -5.49
N GLY A 135 -4.27 -6.66 -6.79
CA GLY A 135 -2.89 -6.53 -7.23
C GLY A 135 -2.19 -7.87 -7.50
N ALA A 136 -2.93 -8.99 -7.47
CA ALA A 136 -2.39 -10.32 -7.66
C ALA A 136 -1.22 -10.60 -6.70
N ILE A 137 -1.40 -10.28 -5.41
CA ILE A 137 -0.35 -10.41 -4.40
C ILE A 137 0.07 -11.89 -4.20
N ARG A 138 1.35 -12.11 -3.90
CA ARG A 138 1.89 -13.46 -3.65
C ARG A 138 1.37 -14.02 -2.34
N SER A 139 1.58 -13.27 -1.28
CA SER A 139 1.30 -13.64 0.11
C SER A 139 1.00 -12.36 0.89
N HIS A 140 0.29 -12.49 2.00
CA HIS A 140 0.16 -11.43 2.98
C HIS A 140 1.28 -11.50 4.04
N LEU A 141 2.12 -12.53 3.99
CA LEU A 141 3.26 -12.72 4.88
C LEU A 141 4.55 -12.30 4.17
N PRO A 142 5.53 -11.73 4.91
CA PRO A 142 6.84 -11.43 4.36
C PRO A 142 7.52 -12.67 3.77
N MET A 143 8.38 -12.46 2.78
CA MET A 143 9.09 -13.53 2.10
C MET A 143 10.39 -13.87 2.83
N ARG A 144 10.62 -15.16 3.04
CA ARG A 144 11.90 -15.63 3.55
C ARG A 144 12.98 -15.38 2.49
N GLY A 145 14.14 -14.90 2.93
CA GLY A 145 15.26 -14.55 2.06
C GLY A 145 15.08 -13.24 1.28
N ASP A 146 13.98 -12.51 1.49
CA ASP A 146 13.79 -11.11 1.08
C ASP A 146 14.08 -10.23 2.30
N VAL A 147 15.28 -9.68 2.32
CA VAL A 147 15.89 -9.04 3.50
C VAL A 147 15.77 -7.52 3.44
N ASP A 148 15.61 -6.95 2.24
CA ASP A 148 15.27 -5.54 2.04
C ASP A 148 13.78 -5.27 1.82
N GLU A 149 12.95 -6.31 1.87
CA GLU A 149 11.49 -6.26 1.83
C GLU A 149 10.97 -5.62 0.53
N ASP A 150 11.68 -5.85 -0.59
CA ASP A 150 11.29 -5.35 -1.91
C ASP A 150 10.30 -6.27 -2.65
N GLU A 151 9.76 -7.25 -1.93
CA GLU A 151 8.87 -8.34 -2.37
C GLU A 151 9.55 -9.32 -3.33
N SER A 152 10.88 -9.33 -3.40
CA SER A 152 11.63 -10.20 -4.28
C SER A 152 12.92 -10.75 -3.68
N VAL A 153 13.09 -12.07 -3.72
CA VAL A 153 14.38 -12.68 -3.35
C VAL A 153 15.37 -12.49 -4.49
N THR A 154 16.42 -11.70 -4.26
CA THR A 154 17.44 -11.32 -5.23
C THR A 154 18.87 -11.52 -4.70
N LEU A 155 19.85 -11.11 -5.52
CA LEU A 155 21.26 -11.10 -5.11
C LEU A 155 21.52 -10.05 -4.03
N THR A 156 20.72 -8.97 -3.97
CA THR A 156 20.88 -7.90 -2.98
C THR A 156 20.68 -8.46 -1.57
N ASP A 157 19.71 -9.35 -1.38
CA ASP A 157 19.41 -10.01 -0.11
C ASP A 157 20.57 -10.85 0.41
N ALA A 158 21.14 -11.69 -0.46
CA ALA A 158 22.31 -12.47 -0.12
C ALA A 158 23.51 -11.57 0.27
N ILE A 159 23.65 -10.40 -0.37
CA ILE A 159 24.69 -9.43 -0.04
C ILE A 159 24.40 -8.78 1.32
N LEU A 160 23.15 -8.46 1.65
CA LEU A 160 22.76 -7.87 2.93
C LEU A 160 23.04 -8.80 4.10
N ILE A 161 22.71 -10.09 3.98
CA ILE A 161 23.10 -11.11 4.99
C ILE A 161 24.62 -11.13 5.19
N LEU A 162 25.40 -11.11 4.11
CA LEU A 162 26.87 -11.11 4.22
C LEU A 162 27.42 -9.81 4.84
N GLN A 163 26.79 -8.67 4.59
CA GLN A 163 27.16 -7.39 5.21
C GLN A 163 26.84 -7.38 6.70
N TYR A 164 25.67 -7.88 7.10
CA TYR A 164 25.29 -8.10 8.50
C TYR A 164 26.35 -8.95 9.23
N LEU A 165 26.73 -10.10 8.66
CA LEU A 165 27.67 -11.03 9.28
C LEU A 165 29.10 -10.51 9.41
N PHE A 166 29.59 -9.72 8.44
CA PHE A 166 31.02 -9.37 8.36
C PHE A 166 31.36 -7.91 8.60
N HIS A 167 30.43 -6.99 8.34
CA HIS A 167 30.67 -5.55 8.46
C HIS A 167 29.97 -4.92 9.66
N GLY A 168 29.03 -5.63 10.31
CA GLY A 168 28.31 -5.12 11.50
C GLY A 168 27.62 -3.77 11.25
N GLY A 169 27.25 -3.49 9.99
CA GLY A 169 26.80 -2.16 9.54
C GLY A 169 25.53 -2.16 8.71
N ALA A 170 24.96 -3.33 8.36
CA ALA A 170 23.60 -3.45 7.86
C ALA A 170 22.80 -4.15 8.97
N GLU A 171 21.93 -3.41 9.64
CA GLU A 171 20.90 -4.00 10.49
C GLU A 171 19.88 -4.69 9.57
N LEU A 172 19.44 -5.88 9.96
CA LEU A 172 18.44 -6.63 9.21
C LEU A 172 17.08 -6.21 9.75
N HIS A 173 16.16 -5.78 8.89
CA HIS A 173 14.80 -5.41 9.29
C HIS A 173 14.11 -6.58 10.00
N CYS A 174 14.21 -7.77 9.41
CA CYS A 174 13.75 -8.99 10.06
C CYS A 174 14.80 -10.10 10.07
N ILE A 175 15.08 -10.61 11.27
CA ILE A 175 15.94 -11.79 11.47
C ILE A 175 15.30 -13.05 10.88
N ALA A 176 13.98 -13.21 10.99
CA ALA A 176 13.28 -14.36 10.44
C ALA A 176 13.36 -14.39 8.90
N SER A 177 13.26 -13.23 8.23
CA SER A 177 13.50 -13.13 6.78
C SER A 177 14.93 -13.50 6.40
N ALA A 178 15.92 -13.13 7.21
CA ALA A 178 17.33 -13.43 6.95
C ALA A 178 17.73 -14.89 7.22
N ASN A 179 16.98 -15.63 8.04
CA ASN A 179 17.15 -17.08 8.25
C ASN A 179 16.50 -17.84 7.08
N ALA A 180 17.14 -17.78 5.92
CA ALA A 180 16.63 -18.31 4.66
C ALA A 180 16.55 -19.84 4.62
N ASN A 181 17.41 -20.53 5.37
CA ASN A 181 17.49 -21.99 5.37
C ASN A 181 16.64 -22.65 6.48
N GLN A 182 16.03 -21.86 7.37
CA GLN A 182 15.21 -22.29 8.50
C GLN A 182 15.94 -23.12 9.57
N ASP A 183 17.21 -22.82 9.85
CA ASP A 183 17.99 -23.54 10.87
C ASP A 183 18.10 -22.83 12.23
N GLU A 184 17.29 -21.79 12.40
CA GLU A 184 17.20 -20.91 13.59
C GLU A 184 18.38 -19.96 13.78
N ASN A 185 19.38 -19.97 12.88
CA ASN A 185 20.52 -19.06 12.93
C ASN A 185 20.60 -18.26 11.63
N VAL A 186 20.96 -16.98 11.73
CA VAL A 186 21.39 -16.21 10.57
C VAL A 186 22.90 -16.34 10.44
N ASP A 187 23.35 -17.10 9.44
CA ASP A 187 24.76 -17.32 9.14
C ASP A 187 25.06 -17.40 7.63
N LEU A 188 26.26 -17.85 7.27
CA LEU A 188 26.70 -17.90 5.87
C LEU A 188 25.87 -18.86 5.02
N THR A 189 25.24 -19.85 5.64
CA THR A 189 24.44 -20.85 4.96
C THR A 189 23.14 -20.26 4.44
N ASP A 190 22.61 -19.20 5.03
CA ASP A 190 21.43 -18.47 4.51
C ASP A 190 21.74 -17.74 3.21
N ALA A 191 22.86 -17.04 3.16
CA ALA A 191 23.33 -16.41 1.93
C ALA A 191 23.59 -17.47 0.83
N ILE A 192 24.15 -18.63 1.20
CA ILE A 192 24.35 -19.75 0.26
C ILE A 192 23.00 -20.33 -0.19
N TYR A 193 22.00 -20.38 0.68
CA TYR A 193 20.66 -20.86 0.35
C TYR A 193 20.02 -19.97 -0.72
N ILE A 194 20.02 -18.64 -0.52
CA ILE A 194 19.51 -17.67 -1.50
C ILE A 194 20.25 -17.80 -2.84
N LEU A 195 21.59 -17.85 -2.82
CA LEU A 195 22.37 -18.02 -4.05
C LEU A 195 22.10 -19.34 -4.76
N SER A 196 21.83 -20.41 -4.02
CA SER A 196 21.48 -21.72 -4.58
C SER A 196 20.10 -21.69 -5.23
N PHE A 197 19.12 -21.04 -4.59
CA PHE A 197 17.82 -20.77 -5.17
C PHE A 197 17.94 -19.99 -6.49
N LEU A 198 18.68 -18.87 -6.49
CA LEU A 198 18.80 -17.98 -7.64
C LEU A 198 19.54 -18.59 -8.84
N PHE A 199 20.61 -19.35 -8.60
CA PHE A 199 21.53 -19.74 -9.67
C PHE A 199 21.63 -21.23 -9.92
N LEU A 200 21.23 -22.07 -8.95
CA LEU A 200 21.45 -23.52 -9.00
C LEU A 200 20.14 -24.31 -9.02
N GLY A 201 18.98 -23.63 -9.04
CA GLY A 201 17.67 -24.28 -8.98
C GLY A 201 17.40 -24.93 -7.62
N GLY A 202 17.92 -24.33 -6.54
CA GLY A 202 17.57 -24.68 -5.17
C GLY A 202 16.09 -24.39 -4.87
N ASP A 203 15.63 -24.90 -3.72
CA ASP A 203 14.25 -24.69 -3.28
C ASP A 203 13.99 -23.21 -2.96
N ASN A 204 12.75 -22.77 -3.21
CA ASN A 204 12.32 -21.42 -2.84
C ASN A 204 12.26 -21.32 -1.31
N PRO A 205 12.83 -20.28 -0.67
CA PRO A 205 12.81 -20.13 0.78
C PRO A 205 11.40 -20.10 1.40
N GLY A 206 10.38 -19.74 0.61
CA GLY A 206 8.98 -19.67 1.02
C GLY A 206 8.62 -18.33 1.66
N ASP A 207 7.42 -18.27 2.20
CA ASP A 207 6.98 -17.16 3.06
C ASP A 207 7.38 -17.47 4.52
N LEU A 208 7.40 -16.43 5.35
CA LEU A 208 7.42 -16.61 6.80
C LEU A 208 6.15 -17.28 7.29
N THR A 209 6.22 -17.93 8.45
CA THR A 209 5.03 -18.29 9.22
C THR A 209 4.42 -17.05 9.87
N GLU A 210 3.16 -17.12 10.31
CA GLU A 210 2.53 -16.04 11.07
C GLU A 210 3.35 -15.69 12.34
N GLU A 211 3.87 -16.70 13.05
CA GLU A 211 4.71 -16.50 14.24
C GLU A 211 6.03 -15.78 13.90
N GLU A 212 6.70 -16.18 12.82
CA GLU A 212 7.92 -15.50 12.36
C GLU A 212 7.65 -14.09 11.84
N ALA A 213 6.50 -13.86 11.21
CA ALA A 213 6.09 -12.53 10.76
C ALA A 213 5.79 -11.61 11.94
N GLU A 214 5.14 -12.09 12.99
CA GLU A 214 4.92 -11.34 14.24
C GLU A 214 6.26 -10.92 14.89
N GLU A 215 7.31 -11.75 14.78
CA GLU A 215 8.67 -11.40 15.23
C GLU A 215 9.33 -10.33 14.33
N CYS A 216 8.99 -10.26 13.04
CA CYS A 216 9.39 -9.18 12.14
C CYS A 216 8.64 -7.88 12.41
N GLU A 217 7.41 -7.96 12.92
CA GLU A 217 6.56 -6.82 13.26
C GLU A 217 6.97 -6.14 14.59
N GLU A 218 8.04 -6.58 15.26
CA GLU A 218 8.65 -5.83 16.37
C GLU A 218 9.44 -4.59 15.90
N GLU A 219 8.95 -3.88 14.87
CA GLU A 219 9.34 -2.49 14.65
C GLU A 219 8.74 -1.65 15.79
N GLY A 220 9.57 -0.86 16.46
CA GLY A 220 9.06 0.11 17.42
C GLY A 220 7.96 0.94 16.76
N GLU A 221 6.81 1.11 17.41
CA GLU A 221 5.84 2.07 16.91
C GLU A 221 6.36 3.50 17.15
N LEU A 222 6.20 4.36 16.15
CA LEU A 222 6.63 5.76 16.14
C LEU A 222 6.06 6.49 17.37
N SER A 223 6.94 7.21 18.06
CA SER A 223 6.56 8.10 19.16
C SER A 223 6.93 9.55 18.82
N PHE A 224 6.35 10.51 19.52
CA PHE A 224 6.77 11.90 19.35
C PHE A 224 8.22 12.11 19.80
N GLU A 225 8.66 11.39 20.83
CA GLU A 225 10.04 11.38 21.30
C GLU A 225 11.02 10.91 20.22
N SER A 226 10.76 9.77 19.60
CA SER A 226 11.64 9.23 18.56
C SER A 226 11.61 10.10 17.29
N LEU A 227 10.45 10.63 16.90
CA LEU A 227 10.34 11.63 15.83
C LEU A 227 11.14 12.91 16.15
N TYR A 228 11.10 13.36 17.41
CA TYR A 228 11.85 14.53 17.84
C TYR A 228 13.35 14.29 17.77
N GLU A 229 13.86 13.21 18.35
CA GLU A 229 15.31 12.94 18.39
C GLU A 229 15.87 12.71 16.97
N ASN A 230 15.19 11.90 16.16
CA ASN A 230 15.68 11.48 14.84
C ASN A 230 15.45 12.52 13.74
N VAL A 231 14.48 13.43 13.89
CA VAL A 231 14.16 14.43 12.86
C VAL A 231 14.34 15.85 13.35
N PHE A 232 13.58 16.28 14.36
CA PHE A 232 13.54 17.69 14.73
C PHE A 232 14.84 18.17 15.37
N ALA A 233 15.37 17.43 16.34
CA ALA A 233 16.64 17.70 16.98
C ALA A 233 17.79 17.56 15.99
N ALA A 234 17.81 16.46 15.22
CA ALA A 234 18.89 16.13 14.30
C ALA A 234 19.00 17.08 13.09
N SER A 235 17.88 17.58 12.57
CA SER A 235 17.83 18.28 11.27
C SER A 235 17.35 19.74 11.33
N CYS A 236 16.76 20.18 12.45
CA CYS A 236 16.12 21.51 12.51
C CYS A 236 16.59 22.38 13.68
N ALA A 237 16.91 21.78 14.83
CA ALA A 237 17.18 22.44 16.11
C ALA A 237 18.58 23.10 16.22
N PHE A 238 19.17 23.53 15.11
CA PHE A 238 20.48 24.18 15.12
C PHE A 238 20.39 25.59 15.70
N SER A 239 21.47 26.01 16.37
CA SER A 239 21.56 27.34 17.00
C SER A 239 21.26 28.49 16.04
N SER A 240 21.56 28.35 14.74
CA SER A 240 21.30 29.33 13.67
C SER A 240 19.90 29.27 13.04
N CYS A 241 19.08 28.28 13.38
CA CYS A 241 17.80 27.98 12.75
C CYS A 241 16.65 27.98 13.78
N HIS A 242 16.17 26.82 14.22
CA HIS A 242 15.03 26.71 15.13
C HIS A 242 15.48 26.49 16.57
N SER A 243 16.27 27.42 17.10
CA SER A 243 16.76 27.42 18.48
C SER A 243 15.96 28.37 19.38
N ALA A 244 16.14 28.27 20.70
CA ALA A 244 15.56 29.20 21.65
C ALA A 244 16.06 30.64 21.44
N LEU A 245 17.24 30.82 20.85
CA LEU A 245 17.83 32.12 20.53
C LEU A 245 17.32 32.70 19.21
N GLU A 246 17.41 31.95 18.12
CA GLU A 246 17.11 32.46 16.77
C GLU A 246 15.62 32.45 16.43
N ARG A 247 14.87 31.48 16.99
CA ARG A 247 13.41 31.32 16.82
C ARG A 247 12.94 31.60 15.40
N LYS A 248 13.58 31.01 14.36
CA LYS A 248 13.16 31.24 12.97
C LYS A 248 11.71 30.80 12.79
N GLY A 249 10.89 31.69 12.22
CA GLY A 249 9.46 31.45 12.13
C GLY A 249 8.76 31.40 13.50
N ASP A 250 9.31 32.09 14.50
CA ASP A 250 8.81 32.10 15.89
C ASP A 250 8.66 30.69 16.49
N LEU A 251 9.59 29.79 16.14
CA LEU A 251 9.60 28.39 16.55
C LEU A 251 10.95 28.03 17.17
N SER A 252 10.92 27.45 18.37
CA SER A 252 12.04 26.71 18.97
C SER A 252 11.79 25.21 18.89
N LEU A 253 12.81 24.47 18.43
CA LEU A 253 12.92 23.01 18.49
C LEU A 253 14.14 22.58 19.30
N GLU A 254 14.75 23.50 20.06
CA GLU A 254 15.99 23.24 20.82
C GLU A 254 15.83 22.15 21.88
N THR A 255 14.62 22.02 22.44
CA THR A 255 14.28 20.99 23.41
C THR A 255 12.99 20.30 23.04
N LEU A 256 12.83 19.06 23.51
CA LEU A 256 11.58 18.30 23.38
C LEU A 256 10.39 19.06 23.98
N ALA A 257 10.62 19.77 25.09
CA ALA A 257 9.59 20.57 25.74
C ALA A 257 9.13 21.74 24.86
N ASP A 258 10.08 22.44 24.21
CA ASP A 258 9.76 23.51 23.27
C ASP A 258 8.94 22.97 22.10
N ALA A 259 9.40 21.88 21.48
CA ALA A 259 8.74 21.26 20.34
C ALA A 259 7.29 20.85 20.66
N ARG A 260 7.04 20.23 21.83
CA ARG A 260 5.69 19.90 22.31
C ARG A 260 4.78 21.11 22.41
N SER A 261 5.31 22.23 22.88
CA SER A 261 4.52 23.42 23.16
C SER A 261 4.29 24.32 21.93
N GLU A 262 5.14 24.21 20.90
CA GLU A 262 5.19 25.19 19.81
C GLU A 262 4.81 24.63 18.42
N LEU A 263 4.66 23.31 18.26
CA LEU A 263 4.32 22.70 16.97
C LEU A 263 2.82 22.50 16.75
N VAL A 264 2.17 21.77 17.64
CA VAL A 264 0.82 21.21 17.40
C VAL A 264 -0.26 22.22 17.75
N GLY A 265 -1.17 22.48 16.82
CA GLY A 265 -2.30 23.39 17.05
C GLY A 265 -1.95 24.88 16.98
N ILE A 266 -0.69 25.23 16.71
CA ILE A 266 -0.20 26.61 16.72
C ILE A 266 -0.31 27.22 15.31
N PRO A 267 -0.89 28.42 15.13
CA PRO A 267 -0.93 29.11 13.84
C PRO A 267 0.47 29.30 13.23
N SER A 268 0.55 29.20 11.90
CA SER A 268 1.80 29.51 11.20
C SER A 268 2.15 30.99 11.35
N SER A 269 3.42 31.31 11.58
CA SER A 269 3.91 32.69 11.64
C SER A 269 4.27 33.26 10.26
N ASN A 270 4.21 32.44 9.21
CA ASN A 270 4.44 32.90 7.85
C ASN A 270 3.16 33.56 7.30
N ASP A 271 3.26 34.80 6.84
CA ASP A 271 2.11 35.59 6.37
C ASP A 271 1.23 34.88 5.33
N ALA A 272 1.84 34.17 4.37
CA ALA A 272 1.08 33.48 3.31
C ALA A 272 0.34 32.25 3.85
N ALA A 273 0.99 31.49 4.73
CA ALA A 273 0.40 30.31 5.37
C ALA A 273 -0.67 30.70 6.41
N ASP A 274 -0.43 31.74 7.21
CA ASP A 274 -1.38 32.29 8.17
C ASP A 274 -2.63 32.83 7.46
N ALA A 275 -2.46 33.57 6.37
CA ALA A 275 -3.58 34.04 5.55
C ALA A 275 -4.39 32.89 4.92
N ALA A 276 -3.78 31.71 4.76
CA ALA A 276 -4.45 30.49 4.32
C ALA A 276 -5.06 29.68 5.48
N GLY A 277 -4.92 30.13 6.73
CA GLY A 277 -5.44 29.47 7.93
C GLY A 277 -4.67 28.24 8.36
N MET A 278 -3.42 28.08 7.89
CA MET A 278 -2.63 26.91 8.24
C MET A 278 -2.08 26.96 9.66
N LEU A 279 -2.08 25.79 10.29
CA LEU A 279 -1.34 25.57 11.52
C LEU A 279 0.07 25.08 11.19
N ARG A 280 1.03 25.27 12.10
CA ARG A 280 2.36 24.65 12.00
C ARG A 280 2.21 23.14 11.85
N VAL A 281 1.43 22.54 12.74
CA VAL A 281 0.89 21.18 12.62
C VAL A 281 -0.59 21.23 12.97
N ASP A 282 -1.43 20.75 12.05
CA ASP A 282 -2.88 20.58 12.23
C ASP A 282 -3.17 19.08 12.49
N PRO A 283 -3.52 18.70 13.74
CA PRO A 283 -3.84 17.32 14.10
C PRO A 283 -4.83 16.65 13.14
N GLY A 284 -4.43 15.52 12.55
CA GLY A 284 -5.25 14.75 11.62
C GLY A 284 -5.35 15.33 10.21
N ASN A 285 -4.68 16.46 9.93
CA ASN A 285 -4.80 17.16 8.67
C ASN A 285 -3.43 17.58 8.08
N PRO A 286 -2.74 16.66 7.38
CA PRO A 286 -1.46 16.94 6.76
C PRO A 286 -1.50 18.06 5.72
N ASP A 287 -2.60 18.19 4.99
CA ASP A 287 -2.74 19.20 3.92
C ASP A 287 -2.81 20.63 4.46
N ASN A 288 -3.33 20.81 5.68
CA ASN A 288 -3.35 22.07 6.40
C ASN A 288 -2.13 22.27 7.33
N SER A 289 -1.21 21.32 7.39
CA SER A 289 -0.02 21.38 8.23
C SER A 289 1.15 22.03 7.49
N PHE A 290 1.52 23.23 7.92
CA PHE A 290 2.57 24.02 7.27
C PHE A 290 3.94 23.36 7.39
N LEU A 291 4.23 22.65 8.47
CA LEU A 291 5.46 21.85 8.63
C LEU A 291 5.66 20.92 7.43
N LEU A 292 4.66 20.11 7.08
CA LEU A 292 4.76 19.16 5.97
C LEU A 292 4.90 19.88 4.63
N ARG A 293 4.20 21.01 4.43
CA ARG A 293 4.37 21.84 3.23
C ARG A 293 5.80 22.37 3.09
N LYS A 294 6.43 22.76 4.20
CA LYS A 294 7.83 23.20 4.22
C LYS A 294 8.82 22.08 3.86
N LEU A 295 8.52 20.83 4.19
CA LEU A 295 9.35 19.66 3.82
C LEU A 295 9.19 19.28 2.34
N LEU A 296 7.96 19.31 1.82
CA LEU A 296 7.64 18.85 0.47
C LEU A 296 7.92 19.88 -0.63
N GLY A 297 7.84 21.17 -0.31
CA GLY A 297 7.93 22.21 -1.34
C GLY A 297 6.96 23.34 -1.08
N PRO A 298 7.39 24.40 -0.37
CA PRO A 298 6.55 25.56 -0.11
C PRO A 298 6.11 26.28 -1.39
N GLY A 299 4.90 26.83 -1.35
CA GLY A 299 4.32 27.64 -2.41
C GLY A 299 4.80 29.10 -2.42
N PRO A 300 4.26 29.93 -3.33
CA PRO A 300 4.60 31.35 -3.42
C PRO A 300 4.36 32.08 -2.09
N GLY A 301 5.38 32.80 -1.60
CA GLY A 301 5.30 33.57 -0.35
C GLY A 301 5.64 32.80 0.93
N GLU A 302 5.89 31.49 0.83
CA GLU A 302 6.11 30.61 1.99
C GLU A 302 7.61 30.36 2.30
N GLY A 303 8.50 30.96 1.50
CA GLY A 303 9.95 30.81 1.61
C GLY A 303 10.48 29.51 1.00
N ASN A 304 11.70 29.10 1.37
CA ASN A 304 12.38 27.92 0.81
C ASN A 304 12.00 26.62 1.52
N ARG A 305 12.20 25.46 0.88
CA ARG A 305 12.04 24.14 1.50
C ARG A 305 12.96 23.99 2.72
N MET A 306 12.50 23.25 3.73
CA MET A 306 13.29 22.85 4.90
C MET A 306 13.71 21.37 4.81
N PRO A 307 14.87 20.97 5.39
CA PRO A 307 15.83 21.80 6.13
C PRO A 307 16.57 22.83 5.25
N ALA A 308 16.78 24.05 5.77
CA ALA A 308 17.43 25.12 5.03
C ALA A 308 18.92 24.80 4.80
N ASN A 309 19.43 25.10 3.60
CA ASN A 309 20.84 24.91 3.20
C ASN A 309 21.34 23.46 3.14
N SER A 310 20.46 22.47 3.26
CA SER A 310 20.80 21.10 2.88
C SER A 310 20.71 20.94 1.35
N SER A 311 21.76 20.40 0.73
CA SER A 311 21.70 19.95 -0.67
C SER A 311 20.85 18.69 -0.83
N THR A 312 20.52 18.02 0.27
CA THR A 312 19.81 16.74 0.32
C THR A 312 18.51 16.92 1.13
N PRO A 313 17.33 16.76 0.52
CA PRO A 313 16.07 16.68 1.27
C PRO A 313 16.10 15.55 2.30
N LEU A 314 15.21 15.61 3.30
CA LEU A 314 14.94 14.45 4.16
C LEU A 314 14.46 13.26 3.29
N SER A 315 14.71 12.03 3.74
CA SER A 315 14.27 10.82 3.04
C SER A 315 12.74 10.78 2.94
N ASP A 316 12.23 10.09 1.93
CA ASP A 316 10.78 9.91 1.77
C ASP A 316 10.18 9.18 2.99
N ARG A 317 10.94 8.24 3.59
CA ARG A 317 10.59 7.58 4.88
C ARG A 317 10.43 8.60 6.00
N THR A 318 11.40 9.49 6.20
CA THR A 318 11.34 10.54 7.23
C THR A 318 10.14 11.48 7.03
N VAL A 319 9.90 11.92 5.79
CA VAL A 319 8.76 12.80 5.48
C VAL A 319 7.43 12.05 5.63
N GLY A 320 7.41 10.76 5.32
CA GLY A 320 6.30 9.83 5.58
C GLY A 320 5.97 9.76 7.06
N ALA A 321 6.94 9.47 7.93
CA ALA A 321 6.72 9.41 9.38
C ALA A 321 6.18 10.73 9.96
N VAL A 322 6.64 11.89 9.49
CA VAL A 322 6.06 13.19 9.88
C VAL A 322 4.60 13.30 9.41
N ARG A 323 4.28 12.87 8.18
CA ARG A 323 2.90 12.86 7.66
C ARG A 323 2.01 11.93 8.49
N ASP A 324 2.48 10.74 8.81
CA ASP A 324 1.71 9.71 9.50
C ASP A 324 1.48 10.08 10.97
N TRP A 325 2.48 10.66 11.63
CA TRP A 325 2.31 11.31 12.93
C TRP A 325 1.21 12.38 12.90
N ILE A 326 1.18 13.23 11.87
CA ILE A 326 0.13 14.24 11.72
C ILE A 326 -1.23 13.58 11.49
N LEU A 327 -1.32 12.59 10.59
CA LEU A 327 -2.56 11.85 10.31
C LEU A 327 -3.12 11.17 11.56
N ALA A 328 -2.26 10.64 12.42
CA ALA A 328 -2.63 10.02 13.70
C ALA A 328 -3.11 11.02 14.76
N GLY A 329 -3.24 12.31 14.42
CA GLY A 329 -3.68 13.36 15.33
C GLY A 329 -2.54 14.06 16.06
N ALA A 330 -1.29 13.91 15.57
CA ALA A 330 -0.10 14.50 16.15
C ALA A 330 0.02 14.27 17.69
N PRO A 331 -0.11 13.01 18.17
CA PRO A 331 0.01 12.72 19.59
C PRO A 331 1.40 13.14 20.09
N LEU A 332 1.45 13.74 21.29
CA LEU A 332 2.70 14.20 21.93
C LEU A 332 3.23 13.23 22.99
N GLU A 333 2.50 12.14 23.23
CA GLU A 333 2.80 11.08 24.18
C GLU A 333 2.29 9.76 23.62
N GLY A 334 2.90 8.65 24.05
CA GLY A 334 2.55 7.31 23.59
C GLY A 334 3.15 6.99 22.21
N ARG A 335 2.76 5.83 21.70
CA ARG A 335 3.17 5.32 20.40
C ARG A 335 1.99 5.32 19.43
N ILE A 336 2.27 5.31 18.13
CA ILE A 336 1.27 5.29 17.07
C ILE A 336 1.20 3.88 16.49
N GLU A 337 0.09 3.21 16.75
CA GLU A 337 -0.18 1.86 16.27
C GLU A 337 -0.09 1.77 14.74
N GLY A 338 0.70 0.81 14.26
CA GLY A 338 0.91 0.55 12.83
C GLY A 338 1.75 1.59 12.09
N VAL A 339 2.51 2.44 12.79
CA VAL A 339 3.47 3.37 12.17
C VAL A 339 4.90 3.02 12.62
N PRO A 340 5.78 2.58 11.71
CA PRO A 340 7.19 2.30 11.97
C PRO A 340 7.98 3.45 12.62
N ASP A 341 8.88 3.14 13.55
CA ASP A 341 9.83 4.11 14.11
C ASP A 341 10.94 4.48 13.10
N LEU A 342 11.70 5.52 13.43
CA LEU A 342 12.76 6.09 12.62
C LEU A 342 14.18 5.71 13.06
N GLU A 343 14.33 4.86 14.10
CA GLU A 343 15.65 4.46 14.60
C GLU A 343 16.41 3.52 13.65
N ASP A 344 15.77 3.02 12.57
CA ASP A 344 16.37 2.08 11.61
C ASP A 344 17.14 2.74 10.44
N GLU A 345 17.37 4.06 10.46
CA GLU A 345 18.21 4.70 9.44
C GLU A 345 19.70 4.56 9.83
N PRO A 346 20.55 3.94 8.98
CA PRO A 346 21.98 3.84 9.27
C PRO A 346 22.59 5.23 9.41
N SER A 347 23.30 5.46 10.53
CA SER A 347 24.01 6.72 10.77
C SER A 347 24.85 7.11 9.55
N PRO A 348 24.81 8.37 9.08
CA PRO A 348 25.63 8.80 7.96
C PRO A 348 27.10 8.54 8.29
N PRO A 349 27.91 8.07 7.33
CA PRO A 349 29.30 7.72 7.58
C PRO A 349 30.04 8.93 8.17
N ILE A 350 30.59 8.75 9.37
CA ILE A 350 31.46 9.75 9.99
C ILE A 350 32.76 9.77 9.18
N ASP A 351 32.85 10.72 8.25
CA ASP A 351 34.10 11.05 7.58
C ASP A 351 35.10 11.56 8.63
N ARG A 352 36.19 10.81 8.84
CA ARG A 352 37.26 11.12 9.79
C ARG A 352 38.53 11.56 9.08
#